data_AF-A0A2N0QNV6-F1
#
_entry.id   AF-A0A2N0QNV6-F1
#
_cell.length_a   1.000
_cell.length_b   1.000
_cell.length_c   1.000
_cell.angle_alpha   90.00
_cell.angle_beta   90.00
_cell.angle_gamma   90.00
#
_symmetry.space_group_name_H-M   'P 1'
#
loop_
_entity.id
_entity.type
_entity.pdbx_description
1 polymer ?
#
loop_
_entity_poly.entity_id
_entity_poly.type
_entity_poly.pdbx_seq_one_letter_code
_entity_poly.pdbx_strand_id
1 'polypeptide(L)'
;LRLLEVKTRRNITDAAFKEIVTAASGNFTSQYTLIKTLKNIVPIKPIWVDMCINSCCAFTGNLETLNKCTYCKAERYQEGGRPRAQVAYFSIQNRFKIQYQDPTRAKQLRYRSEYITREDNGAIGDVFDGSQYKYL
;
A
#
# COMPACT_ATOMS: atom_id res chain seq x y z
N LEU A 1 -4.62 -17.53 1.52
CA LEU A 1 -3.95 -16.49 0.71
C LEU A 1 -3.30 -17.05 -0.57
N ARG A 2 -2.44 -18.08 -0.51
CA ARG A 2 -1.81 -18.70 -1.70
C ARG A 2 -2.77 -19.10 -2.83
N LEU A 3 -3.95 -19.65 -2.49
CA LEU A 3 -4.92 -20.03 -3.52
C LEU A 3 -5.53 -18.82 -4.24
N LEU A 4 -5.77 -17.71 -3.52
CA LEU A 4 -6.22 -16.44 -4.12
C LEU A 4 -5.13 -15.83 -5.01
N GLU A 5 -3.86 -15.92 -4.59
CA GLU A 5 -2.73 -15.51 -5.41
C GLU A 5 -2.65 -16.31 -6.72
N VAL A 6 -2.82 -17.63 -6.66
CA VAL A 6 -2.90 -18.50 -7.84
C VAL A 6 -4.08 -18.10 -8.73
N LYS A 7 -5.26 -17.85 -8.16
CA LYS A 7 -6.43 -17.38 -8.89
C LYS A 7 -6.12 -16.12 -9.70
N THR A 8 -5.55 -15.10 -9.05
CA THR A 8 -5.20 -13.85 -9.71
C THR A 8 -4.13 -14.04 -10.77
N ARG A 9 -3.03 -14.73 -10.43
CA ARG A 9 -1.91 -14.97 -11.36
C ARG A 9 -2.30 -15.79 -12.59
N ARG A 10 -3.31 -16.66 -12.46
CA ARG A 10 -3.78 -17.56 -13.52
C ARG A 10 -5.10 -17.11 -14.15
N ASN A 11 -5.63 -15.93 -13.80
CA ASN A 11 -6.91 -15.42 -14.28
C ASN A 11 -8.07 -16.44 -14.12
N ILE A 12 -8.08 -17.19 -13.02
CA ILE A 12 -9.14 -18.17 -12.75
C ILE A 12 -10.42 -17.41 -12.42
N THR A 13 -11.51 -17.75 -13.13
CA THR A 13 -12.82 -17.14 -12.90
C THR A 13 -13.36 -17.45 -11.51
N ASP A 14 -14.27 -16.61 -11.00
CA ASP A 14 -14.88 -16.81 -9.68
C ASP A 14 -15.62 -18.15 -9.59
N ALA A 15 -16.26 -18.57 -10.69
CA ALA A 15 -16.96 -19.85 -10.79
C ALA A 15 -15.98 -21.04 -10.69
N ALA A 16 -14.93 -21.05 -11.51
CA ALA A 16 -13.93 -22.12 -11.48
C ALA A 16 -13.18 -22.16 -10.14
N PHE A 17 -12.86 -20.99 -9.57
CA PHE A 17 -12.24 -20.91 -8.25
C PHE A 17 -13.15 -21.49 -7.15
N LYS A 18 -14.46 -21.22 -7.24
CA LYS A 18 -15.45 -21.80 -6.32
C LYS A 18 -15.50 -23.32 -6.43
N GLU A 19 -15.54 -23.87 -7.64
CA GLU A 19 -15.54 -25.31 -7.87
C GLU A 19 -14.28 -25.98 -7.31
N ILE A 20 -13.09 -25.43 -7.60
CA ILE A 20 -11.81 -25.95 -7.12
C ILE A 20 -11.76 -25.97 -5.58
N VAL A 21 -12.15 -24.87 -4.93
CA VAL A 21 -12.13 -24.80 -3.45
C VAL A 21 -13.15 -25.77 -2.86
N THR A 22 -14.35 -25.85 -3.44
CA THR A 22 -15.41 -26.77 -2.98
C THR A 22 -14.94 -28.22 -3.09
N ALA A 23 -14.34 -28.61 -4.22
CA ALA A 23 -13.82 -29.95 -4.44
C ALA A 23 -12.66 -30.31 -3.49
N ALA A 24 -11.76 -29.36 -3.21
CA ALA A 24 -10.60 -29.60 -2.35
C ALA A 24 -10.92 -29.57 -0.85
N SER A 25 -11.90 -28.77 -0.43
CA SER A 25 -12.13 -28.44 1.00
C SER A 25 -13.46 -28.99 1.53
N GLY A 26 -14.32 -29.54 0.67
CA GLY A 26 -15.68 -29.99 1.01
C GLY A 26 -16.68 -28.87 1.29
N ASN A 27 -16.21 -27.64 1.53
CA ASN A 27 -17.03 -26.45 1.69
C ASN A 27 -16.40 -25.24 0.96
N PHE A 28 -17.25 -24.31 0.51
CA PHE A 28 -16.79 -23.05 -0.09
C PHE A 28 -17.16 -21.87 0.79
N THR A 29 -16.15 -21.14 1.25
CA THR A 29 -16.34 -19.79 1.78
C THR A 29 -16.47 -18.84 0.61
N SER A 30 -17.58 -18.09 0.52
CA SER A 30 -17.77 -17.11 -0.57
C SER A 30 -16.61 -16.11 -0.64
N GLN A 31 -16.35 -15.56 -1.82
CA GLN A 31 -15.35 -14.50 -1.99
C GLN A 31 -15.59 -13.32 -1.04
N TYR A 32 -16.86 -12.98 -0.81
CA TYR A 32 -17.25 -11.97 0.17
C TYR A 32 -16.76 -12.31 1.58
N THR A 33 -17.03 -13.54 2.06
CA THR A 33 -16.61 -13.97 3.40
C THR A 33 -15.08 -14.07 3.48
N LEU A 34 -14.41 -14.54 2.43
CA LEU A 34 -12.94 -14.53 2.33
C LEU A 34 -12.36 -13.11 2.47
N ILE A 35 -12.89 -12.15 1.71
CA ILE A 35 -12.47 -10.74 1.80
C ILE A 35 -12.76 -10.17 3.20
N LYS A 36 -13.92 -10.50 3.78
CA LYS A 36 -14.29 -10.08 5.13
C LYS A 36 -13.33 -10.64 6.19
N THR A 37 -12.99 -11.92 6.11
CA THR A 37 -12.00 -12.57 6.97
C THR A 37 -10.62 -11.95 6.78
N LEU A 38 -10.20 -11.70 5.55
CA LEU A 38 -8.92 -11.03 5.27
C LEU A 38 -8.87 -9.61 5.84
N LYS A 39 -9.96 -8.84 5.76
CA LYS A 39 -10.09 -7.52 6.40
C LYS A 39 -9.99 -7.59 7.93
N ASN A 40 -10.41 -8.70 8.54
CA ASN A 40 -10.26 -8.91 9.98
C ASN A 40 -8.82 -9.31 10.37
N ILE A 41 -8.13 -10.07 9.51
CA ILE A 41 -6.74 -10.51 9.74
C ILE A 41 -5.74 -9.38 9.48
N VAL A 42 -5.97 -8.57 8.45
CA VAL A 42 -5.09 -7.47 8.05
C VAL A 42 -5.67 -6.17 8.61
N PRO A 43 -5.15 -5.63 9.73
CA PRO A 43 -5.73 -4.47 10.41
C PRO A 43 -5.38 -3.15 9.70
N ILE A 44 -5.35 -3.14 8.37
CA ILE A 44 -5.11 -1.94 7.58
C ILE A 44 -6.43 -1.50 6.96
N LYS A 45 -6.91 -0.33 7.37
CA LYS A 45 -8.06 0.34 6.75
C LYS A 45 -7.57 1.45 5.84
N PRO A 46 -8.20 1.65 4.66
CA PRO A 46 -7.93 2.80 3.84
C PRO A 46 -8.39 4.07 4.57
N ILE A 47 -7.57 5.11 4.50
CA ILE A 47 -7.88 6.47 4.92
C ILE A 47 -8.24 7.23 3.66
N TRP A 48 -9.43 7.82 3.65
CA TRP A 48 -9.92 8.64 2.55
C TRP A 48 -9.49 10.08 2.76
N VAL A 49 -8.92 10.66 1.72
CA VAL A 49 -8.44 12.04 1.73
C VAL A 49 -9.03 12.77 0.55
N ASP A 50 -9.62 13.92 0.80
CA ASP A 50 -10.12 14.80 -0.24
C ASP A 50 -8.97 15.28 -1.12
N MET A 51 -9.19 15.29 -2.43
CA MET A 51 -8.20 15.78 -3.37
C MET A 51 -8.83 16.69 -4.42
N CYS A 52 -7.99 17.49 -5.06
CA CYS A 52 -8.43 18.27 -6.21
C CYS A 52 -8.92 17.33 -7.32
N ILE A 53 -10.02 17.67 -7.97
CA ILE A 53 -10.59 16.92 -9.11
C ILE A 53 -9.60 16.77 -10.28
N ASN A 54 -8.65 17.71 -10.41
CA ASN A 54 -7.58 17.69 -11.41
C ASN A 54 -6.27 17.09 -10.88
N SER A 55 -6.31 16.43 -9.73
CA SER A 55 -5.17 15.77 -9.09
C SER A 55 -3.96 16.65 -8.75
N CYS A 56 -4.13 17.97 -8.69
CA CYS A 56 -3.04 18.89 -8.38
C CYS A 56 -2.50 18.75 -6.94
N CYS A 57 -3.39 18.46 -5.98
CA CYS A 57 -3.04 18.33 -4.57
C CYS A 57 -4.06 17.49 -3.79
N ALA A 58 -3.63 16.94 -2.66
CA ALA A 58 -4.50 16.45 -1.60
C ALA A 58 -4.76 17.58 -0.59
N PHE A 59 -5.97 17.66 -0.05
CA PHE A 59 -6.34 18.65 0.96
C PHE A 59 -5.97 18.15 2.35
N THR A 60 -4.67 18.17 2.67
CA THR A 60 -4.11 17.76 3.96
C THR A 60 -3.15 18.82 4.51
N GLY A 61 -2.87 18.75 5.82
CA GLY A 61 -1.95 19.68 6.48
C GLY A 61 -2.34 21.14 6.25
N ASN A 62 -1.44 21.94 5.70
CA ASN A 62 -1.69 23.37 5.43
C ASN A 62 -2.81 23.63 4.41
N LEU A 63 -3.24 22.62 3.65
CA LEU A 63 -4.33 22.73 2.68
C LEU A 63 -5.68 22.20 3.22
N GLU A 64 -5.70 21.65 4.44
CA GLU A 64 -6.85 20.93 4.99
C GLU A 64 -8.09 21.80 5.19
N THR A 65 -7.92 23.09 5.48
CA THR A 65 -9.03 24.04 5.68
C THR A 65 -9.48 24.72 4.39
N LEU A 66 -8.83 24.45 3.26
CA LEU A 66 -9.14 25.11 2.00
C LEU A 66 -10.30 24.44 1.28
N ASN A 67 -11.18 25.28 0.73
CA ASN A 67 -12.31 24.88 -0.10
C ASN A 67 -12.00 24.91 -1.60
N LYS A 68 -10.86 25.47 -2.00
CA LYS A 68 -10.41 25.54 -3.40
C LYS A 68 -8.96 25.12 -3.52
N CYS A 69 -8.63 24.48 -4.63
CA CYS A 69 -7.25 24.13 -4.96
C CYS A 69 -6.40 25.40 -5.12
N THR A 70 -5.25 25.47 -4.46
CA THR A 70 -4.34 26.62 -4.56
C THR A 70 -3.74 26.77 -5.96
N TYR A 71 -3.59 25.66 -6.69
CA TYR A 71 -2.99 25.60 -8.02
C TYR A 71 -3.98 25.91 -9.14
N CYS A 72 -5.03 25.10 -9.30
CA CYS A 72 -5.98 25.24 -10.43
C CYS A 72 -7.29 25.94 -10.08
N LYS A 73 -7.46 26.40 -8.82
CA LYS A 73 -8.65 27.10 -8.30
C LYS A 73 -9.97 26.31 -8.35
N ALA A 74 -9.93 25.04 -8.74
CA ALA A 74 -11.10 24.17 -8.71
C ALA A 74 -11.63 24.01 -7.28
N GLU A 75 -12.96 24.01 -7.14
CA GLU A 75 -13.64 23.73 -5.88
C GLU A 75 -13.28 22.33 -5.36
N ARG A 76 -13.11 22.22 -4.04
CA ARG A 76 -12.92 20.95 -3.33
C ARG A 76 -14.22 20.17 -3.24
N TYR A 77 -15.32 20.88 -3.01
CA TYR A 77 -16.64 20.30 -2.77
C TYR A 77 -17.57 20.55 -3.97
N GLN A 78 -18.48 19.61 -4.20
CA GLN A 78 -19.63 19.81 -5.07
C GLN A 78 -20.80 20.39 -4.28
N GLU A 79 -21.89 20.71 -4.98
CA GLU A 79 -23.13 21.12 -4.35
C GLU A 79 -23.62 20.05 -3.35
N GLY A 80 -24.00 20.47 -2.14
CA GLY A 80 -24.32 19.56 -1.04
C GLY A 80 -23.12 19.10 -0.19
N GLY A 81 -21.94 19.72 -0.35
CA GLY A 81 -20.81 19.59 0.59
C GLY A 81 -20.00 18.30 0.47
N ARG A 82 -20.25 17.48 -0.54
CA ARG A 82 -19.46 16.25 -0.80
C ARG A 82 -18.16 16.60 -1.52
N PRO A 83 -17.02 15.98 -1.19
CA PRO A 83 -15.78 16.18 -1.93
C PRO A 83 -15.94 15.79 -3.40
N ARG A 84 -15.36 16.57 -4.31
CA ARG A 84 -15.40 16.29 -5.76
C ARG A 84 -14.53 15.10 -6.14
N ALA A 85 -13.46 14.87 -5.41
CA ALA A 85 -12.58 13.73 -5.58
C ALA A 85 -11.98 13.33 -4.24
N GLN A 86 -11.74 12.02 -4.07
CA GLN A 86 -11.04 11.47 -2.92
C GLN A 86 -10.06 10.40 -3.38
N VAL A 87 -8.94 10.29 -2.68
CA VAL A 87 -8.00 9.18 -2.82
C VAL A 87 -7.97 8.37 -1.53
N ALA A 88 -7.91 7.05 -1.68
CA ALA A 88 -7.65 6.15 -0.57
C ALA A 88 -6.14 5.91 -0.43
N TYR A 89 -5.61 6.08 0.77
CA TYR A 89 -4.25 5.63 1.09
C TYR A 89 -4.25 4.72 2.32
N PHE A 90 -3.25 3.85 2.41
CA PHE A 90 -3.06 3.02 3.59
C PHE A 90 -1.99 3.64 4.49
N SER A 91 -2.27 3.73 5.78
CA SER A 91 -1.32 4.30 6.77
C SER A 91 0.05 3.63 6.64
N ILE A 92 1.06 4.44 6.33
CA ILE A 92 2.46 4.00 6.23
C ILE A 92 2.91 3.41 7.57
N GLN A 93 2.50 4.00 8.70
CA GLN A 93 2.81 3.49 10.03
C GLN A 93 2.26 2.08 10.24
N ASN A 94 1.01 1.81 9.84
CA ASN A 94 0.44 0.47 9.96
C ASN A 94 1.15 -0.53 9.04
N ARG A 95 1.54 -0.10 7.83
CA ARG A 95 2.35 -0.92 6.92
C ARG A 95 3.70 -1.28 7.56
N PHE A 96 4.37 -0.33 8.19
CA PHE A 96 5.62 -0.60 8.90
C PHE A 96 5.43 -1.55 10.07
N LYS A 97 4.42 -1.35 10.93
CA LYS A 97 4.13 -2.28 12.03
C LYS A 97 4.01 -3.72 11.53
N ILE A 98 3.25 -3.94 10.45
CA ILE A 98 3.07 -5.29 9.87
C ILE A 98 4.37 -5.83 9.28
N GLN A 99 5.14 -5.00 8.57
CA GLN A 99 6.41 -5.46 7.98
C GLN A 99 7.46 -5.79 9.05
N TYR A 100 7.50 -5.06 10.16
CA TYR A 100 8.46 -5.29 11.25
C TYR A 100 8.00 -6.39 12.22
N GLN A 101 6.74 -6.80 12.18
CA GLN A 101 6.25 -7.98 12.93
C GLN A 101 6.79 -9.30 12.37
N ASP A 102 7.10 -9.38 11.07
CA ASP A 102 7.77 -10.53 10.48
C ASP A 102 9.30 -10.41 10.67
N PRO A 103 9.95 -11.33 11.41
CA PRO A 103 11.38 -11.21 11.70
C PRO A 103 12.27 -11.24 10.46
N THR A 104 11.90 -12.03 9.44
CA THR A 104 12.65 -12.15 8.18
C THR A 104 12.57 -10.84 7.42
N ARG A 105 11.37 -10.27 7.30
CA ARG A 105 11.15 -9.00 6.64
C ARG A 105 11.79 -7.84 7.40
N ALA A 106 11.70 -7.83 8.71
CA ALA A 106 12.34 -6.84 9.56
C ALA A 106 13.87 -6.83 9.35
N LYS A 107 14.50 -8.02 9.26
CA LYS A 107 15.93 -8.14 8.92
C LYS A 107 16.27 -7.55 7.56
N GLN A 108 15.47 -7.85 6.53
CA GLN A 108 15.65 -7.27 5.19
C GLN A 108 15.52 -5.74 5.20
N LEU A 109 14.57 -5.19 5.94
CA LEU A 109 14.34 -3.73 6.01
C LEU A 109 15.46 -2.98 6.73
N ARG A 110 16.21 -3.66 7.61
CA ARG A 110 17.39 -3.08 8.27
C ARG A 110 18.68 -3.20 7.45
N TYR A 111 18.64 -3.85 6.28
CA TYR A 111 19.81 -4.01 5.40
C TYR A 111 20.55 -2.69 5.20
N ARG A 112 19.83 -1.61 4.85
CA ARG A 112 20.42 -0.29 4.64
C ARG A 112 21.19 0.23 5.85
N SER A 113 20.63 0.10 7.05
CA SER A 113 21.22 0.65 8.28
C SER A 113 22.32 -0.24 8.86
N GLU A 114 22.26 -1.55 8.60
CA GLU A 114 23.23 -2.53 9.07
C GLU A 114 24.35 -2.78 8.05
N TYR A 115 24.25 -2.21 6.84
CA TYR A 115 25.26 -2.36 5.81
C TYR A 115 26.56 -1.67 6.22
N ILE A 116 27.64 -2.44 6.23
CA ILE A 116 28.99 -1.96 6.46
C ILE A 116 29.66 -1.82 5.09
N THR A 117 30.09 -0.61 4.76
CA THR A 117 30.85 -0.32 3.54
C THR A 117 32.05 -1.24 3.42
N ARG A 118 32.23 -1.82 2.25
CA ARG A 118 33.42 -2.62 1.96
C ARG A 118 34.62 -1.70 1.82
N GLU A 119 35.69 -1.98 2.56
CA GLU A 119 37.01 -1.36 2.36
C GLU A 119 37.72 -2.03 1.17
N ASP A 120 37.11 -1.95 -0.02
CA ASP A 120 37.72 -2.44 -1.25
C ASP A 120 38.15 -1.26 -2.12
N ASN A 121 39.30 -1.40 -2.79
CA ASN A 121 40.12 -0.36 -3.41
C ASN A 121 39.43 0.40 -4.57
N GLY A 122 38.36 1.15 -4.27
CA GLY A 122 37.58 1.95 -5.22
C GLY A 122 36.46 1.20 -5.94
N ALA A 123 36.23 -0.09 -5.61
CA ALA A 123 35.12 -0.85 -6.18
C ALA A 123 33.81 -0.60 -5.42
N ILE A 124 32.74 -0.28 -6.15
CA ILE A 124 31.39 -0.10 -5.59
C ILE A 124 30.75 -1.50 -5.48
N GLY A 125 30.50 -1.96 -4.25
CA GLY A 125 29.86 -3.25 -3.97
C GLY A 125 28.34 -3.15 -3.79
N ASP A 126 27.88 -2.00 -3.28
CA ASP A 126 26.46 -1.64 -3.15
C ASP A 126 26.25 -0.16 -3.45
N VAL A 127 25.00 0.25 -3.70
CA VAL A 127 24.61 1.66 -3.87
C VAL A 127 25.03 2.52 -2.65
N PHE A 128 25.09 1.91 -1.46
CA PHE A 128 25.49 2.59 -0.22
C PHE A 128 26.98 2.92 -0.14
N ASP A 129 27.82 2.36 -1.02
CA ASP A 129 29.25 2.67 -1.08
C ASP A 129 29.55 3.99 -1.78
N GLY A 130 28.60 4.50 -2.58
CA GLY A 130 28.78 5.72 -3.38
C GLY A 130 29.02 6.95 -2.52
N SER A 131 29.97 7.80 -2.93
CA SER A 131 30.31 9.04 -2.22
C SER A 131 29.09 9.94 -2.00
N GLN A 132 28.26 10.11 -3.03
CA GLN A 132 27.03 10.91 -2.93
C GLN A 132 26.10 10.41 -1.83
N TYR A 133 25.94 9.10 -1.71
CA TYR A 133 25.07 8.52 -0.70
C TYR A 133 25.58 8.75 0.73
N LYS A 134 26.90 8.71 0.93
CA LYS A 134 27.55 8.87 2.26
C LYS A 134 27.59 10.31 2.75
N TYR A 135 27.56 11.28 1.84
CA TYR A 135 27.78 12.70 2.14
C TYR A 135 26.56 13.60 1.82
N LEU A 136 25.40 13.02 1.49
CA LEU A 136 24.09 13.69 1.44
C LEU A 136 23.44 13.72 2.83
#